data_AF-A0A965X9A3-F1
#
_entry.id   AF-A0A965X9A3-F1
#
_cell.length_a   1.000
_cell.length_b   1.000
_cell.length_c   1.000
_cell.angle_alpha   90.00
_cell.angle_beta   90.00
_cell.angle_gamma   90.00
#
_symmetry.space_group_name_H-M   'P 1'
#
loop_
_entity.id
_entity.type
_entity.pdbx_description
1 polymer ?
#
loop_
_entity_poly.entity_id
_entity_poly.type
_entity_poly.pdbx_seq_one_letter_code
_entity_poly.pdbx_strand_id
1 'polypeptide(L)'
;MNMDARGHYKIPSKVVFIRGNIFIKNKIQKEILDIGCYFEESGIDRIDKIIDGDYTIDDATETSEDTYYYASGGAVAYEIGGGFKSRYHCIDSYDRAIDDIVALSKMNVEEKDKHLLNKLLFASVYSAMEAFLQDMCGHYVMKSQKHKERYLKNHENLKSEKILLSEIYAKLPQLDFKIKNAIDNTVYHRLSEEIQSLFEGTFGITFPNYQYLKDKLEIRHDIVHRNGISNDKSTLHIISNTQLYELIEHVDEFVHSLFDEFEKLN
;
A
#
# COMPACT_ATOMS: atom_id res chain seq x y z
N MET A 1 12.95 -10.97 19.56
CA MET A 1 12.77 -11.66 18.28
C MET A 1 13.87 -11.20 17.31
N ASN A 2 14.39 -12.09 16.46
CA ASN A 2 15.43 -11.70 15.50
C ASN A 2 14.79 -11.00 14.29
N MET A 3 14.91 -9.66 14.24
CA MET A 3 14.41 -8.85 13.12
C MET A 3 15.31 -8.89 11.87
N ASP A 4 16.39 -9.68 11.87
CA ASP A 4 17.26 -9.87 10.69
C ASP A 4 16.65 -10.79 9.61
N ALA A 5 15.54 -11.46 9.92
CA ALA A 5 14.87 -12.41 9.02
C ALA A 5 13.35 -12.17 8.97
N ARG A 6 12.92 -10.89 8.90
CA ARG A 6 11.52 -10.54 8.66
C ARG A 6 11.10 -11.09 7.31
N GLY A 7 9.99 -11.84 7.29
CA GLY A 7 9.48 -12.43 6.05
C GLY A 7 8.72 -11.39 5.26
N HIS A 8 9.12 -11.15 4.00
CA HIS A 8 8.32 -10.35 3.07
C HIS A 8 7.18 -11.16 2.47
N TYR A 9 6.16 -10.46 1.99
CA TYR A 9 5.11 -11.11 1.23
C TYR A 9 5.66 -11.77 -0.03
N LYS A 10 5.33 -13.04 -0.25
CA LYS A 10 5.78 -13.77 -1.45
C LYS A 10 4.88 -13.45 -2.63
N ILE A 11 5.25 -12.41 -3.38
CA ILE A 11 4.55 -12.03 -4.61
C ILE A 11 4.66 -13.19 -5.63
N PRO A 12 3.53 -13.71 -6.15
CA PRO A 12 3.53 -14.76 -7.16
C PRO A 12 3.91 -14.20 -8.53
N SER A 13 5.16 -13.73 -8.67
CA SER A 13 5.60 -13.01 -9.86
C SER A 13 5.85 -13.92 -11.07
N LYS A 14 5.49 -13.43 -12.25
CA LYS A 14 5.88 -14.00 -13.55
C LYS A 14 6.88 -13.10 -14.24
N VAL A 15 7.80 -13.67 -15.01
CA VAL A 15 8.76 -12.90 -15.82
C VAL A 15 8.53 -13.17 -17.30
N VAL A 16 8.23 -12.09 -18.03
CA VAL A 16 8.27 -12.06 -19.50
C VAL A 16 9.59 -11.41 -19.91
N PHE A 17 10.44 -12.16 -20.60
CA PHE A 17 11.72 -11.68 -21.11
C PHE A 17 11.65 -11.35 -22.60
N ILE A 18 12.10 -10.16 -22.99
CA ILE A 18 12.07 -9.63 -24.34
C ILE A 18 13.51 -9.57 -24.87
N ARG A 19 13.80 -10.36 -25.91
CA ARG A 19 15.07 -10.33 -26.66
C ARG A 19 15.05 -9.21 -27.71
N GLY A 20 14.90 -7.99 -27.21
CA GLY A 20 14.76 -6.77 -27.99
C GLY A 20 14.43 -5.60 -27.07
N ASN A 21 13.84 -4.54 -27.63
CA ASN A 21 13.41 -3.36 -26.90
C ASN A 21 11.93 -3.48 -26.48
N ILE A 22 11.56 -2.78 -25.40
CA ILE A 22 10.16 -2.58 -25.01
C ILE A 22 9.72 -1.16 -25.41
N PHE A 23 8.63 -1.07 -26.16
CA PHE A 23 8.00 0.17 -26.59
C PHE A 23 6.67 0.38 -25.85
N ILE A 24 6.59 1.41 -25.03
CA ILE A 24 5.41 1.71 -24.22
C ILE A 24 4.59 2.79 -24.92
N LYS A 25 3.36 2.44 -25.32
CA LYS A 25 2.42 3.28 -26.07
C LYS A 25 1.02 3.34 -25.45
N ASN A 26 0.81 2.72 -24.29
CA ASN A 26 -0.48 2.77 -23.61
C ASN A 26 -0.83 4.19 -23.14
N LYS A 27 -2.07 4.60 -23.38
CA LYS A 27 -2.67 5.83 -22.89
C LYS A 27 -3.49 5.58 -21.63
N ILE A 28 -3.98 4.35 -21.45
CA ILE A 28 -4.61 3.90 -20.20
C ILE A 28 -3.59 3.24 -19.28
N GLN A 29 -3.80 3.31 -17.97
CA GLN A 29 -2.93 2.64 -17.00
C GLN A 29 -2.94 1.12 -17.22
N LYS A 30 -1.77 0.49 -17.28
CA LYS A 30 -1.65 -0.97 -17.43
C LYS A 30 -1.35 -1.66 -16.10
N GLU A 31 -1.81 -2.89 -15.99
CA GLU A 31 -1.55 -3.77 -14.86
C GLU A 31 -0.21 -4.46 -15.09
N ILE A 32 0.85 -3.97 -14.45
CA ILE A 32 2.22 -4.46 -14.63
C ILE A 32 2.93 -4.34 -13.29
N LEU A 33 3.70 -5.37 -12.93
CA LEU A 33 4.50 -5.36 -11.71
C LEU A 33 5.71 -4.45 -11.85
N ASP A 34 6.54 -4.64 -12.86
CA ASP A 34 7.61 -3.70 -13.18
C ASP A 34 8.11 -3.89 -14.62
N ILE A 35 8.82 -2.88 -15.14
CA ILE A 35 9.53 -2.94 -16.42
C ILE A 35 11.01 -2.68 -16.21
N GLY A 36 11.83 -3.63 -16.65
CA GLY A 36 13.28 -3.55 -16.62
C GLY A 36 13.87 -3.56 -18.03
N CYS A 37 15.06 -2.99 -18.20
CA CYS A 37 15.79 -2.97 -19.46
C CYS A 37 17.27 -3.26 -19.25
N TYR A 38 17.96 -3.62 -20.33
CA TYR A 38 19.37 -4.03 -20.32
C TYR A 38 19.68 -5.21 -19.38
N PHE A 39 18.74 -6.14 -19.22
CA PHE A 39 18.96 -7.37 -18.47
C PHE A 39 19.66 -8.42 -19.32
N GLU A 40 20.62 -9.12 -18.73
CA GLU A 40 21.16 -10.36 -19.31
C GLU A 40 20.21 -11.52 -19.00
N GLU A 41 19.79 -12.27 -20.02
CA GLU A 41 18.88 -13.42 -19.87
C GLU A 41 19.41 -14.44 -18.87
N SER A 42 20.72 -14.70 -18.90
CA SER A 42 21.40 -15.64 -17.99
C SER A 42 21.42 -15.18 -16.53
N GLY A 43 21.14 -13.91 -16.26
CA GLY A 43 21.07 -13.35 -14.92
C GLY A 43 19.68 -13.42 -14.28
N ILE A 44 18.68 -13.98 -14.98
CA ILE A 44 17.31 -14.09 -14.49
C ILE A 44 17.03 -15.52 -14.05
N ASP A 45 16.78 -15.70 -12.75
CA ASP A 45 16.58 -17.01 -12.13
C ASP A 45 15.43 -17.82 -12.74
N ARG A 46 14.36 -17.15 -13.16
CA ARG A 46 13.17 -17.76 -13.75
C ARG A 46 12.56 -16.86 -14.82
N ILE A 47 12.32 -17.43 -16.00
CA ILE A 47 11.60 -16.78 -17.11
C ILE A 47 10.38 -17.64 -17.46
N ASP A 48 9.19 -17.05 -17.39
CA ASP A 48 7.91 -17.71 -17.70
C ASP A 48 7.55 -17.63 -19.17
N LYS A 49 8.01 -16.58 -19.87
CA LYS A 49 7.78 -16.39 -21.30
C LYS A 49 8.93 -15.63 -21.94
N ILE A 50 9.35 -16.06 -23.13
CA ILE A 50 10.31 -15.32 -23.98
C ILE A 50 9.59 -14.77 -25.21
N ILE A 51 9.93 -13.54 -25.58
CA ILE A 51 9.49 -12.88 -26.82
C ILE A 51 10.75 -12.46 -27.59
N ASP A 52 10.93 -12.99 -28.80
CA ASP A 52 12.04 -12.61 -29.68
C ASP A 52 11.70 -11.34 -30.46
N GLY A 53 12.65 -10.38 -30.49
CA GLY A 53 12.48 -9.09 -31.13
C GLY A 53 11.86 -8.02 -30.23
N ASP A 54 11.59 -6.86 -30.82
CA ASP A 54 11.00 -5.74 -30.09
C ASP A 54 9.52 -6.00 -29.73
N TYR A 55 9.11 -5.56 -28.54
CA TYR A 55 7.77 -5.75 -28.01
C TYR A 55 7.09 -4.42 -27.71
N THR A 56 5.84 -4.26 -28.14
CA THR A 56 5.05 -3.05 -27.86
C THR A 56 3.97 -3.34 -26.83
N ILE A 57 3.89 -2.51 -25.79
CA ILE A 57 2.80 -2.49 -24.82
C ILE A 57 1.90 -1.30 -25.15
N ASP A 58 0.71 -1.57 -25.64
CA ASP A 58 -0.33 -0.59 -25.97
C ASP A 58 -1.63 -0.83 -25.17
N ASP A 59 -2.68 -0.07 -25.47
CA ASP A 59 -3.96 -0.18 -24.76
C ASP A 59 -4.61 -1.57 -24.92
N ALA A 60 -4.42 -2.21 -26.07
CA ALA A 60 -4.97 -3.53 -26.39
C ALA A 60 -4.15 -4.69 -25.81
N THR A 61 -2.89 -4.43 -25.41
CA THR A 61 -2.00 -5.45 -24.86
C THR A 61 -2.52 -5.96 -23.52
N GLU A 62 -2.83 -7.25 -23.40
CA GLU A 62 -3.19 -7.82 -22.10
C GLU A 62 -1.96 -7.89 -21.18
N THR A 63 -2.11 -7.39 -19.96
CA THR A 63 -1.04 -7.34 -18.95
C THR A 63 -1.59 -7.81 -17.60
N SER A 64 -0.71 -8.11 -16.63
CA SER A 64 -1.11 -8.57 -15.30
C SER A 64 -0.25 -7.93 -14.20
N GLU A 65 -0.89 -7.67 -13.07
CA GLU A 65 -0.28 -7.04 -11.89
C GLU A 65 0.84 -7.89 -11.27
N ASP A 66 0.93 -9.18 -11.59
CA ASP A 66 1.97 -10.09 -11.11
C ASP A 66 3.16 -10.23 -12.09
N THR A 67 3.18 -9.48 -13.19
CA THR A 67 4.11 -9.75 -14.30
C THR A 67 5.19 -8.67 -14.42
N TYR A 68 6.44 -9.12 -14.39
CA TYR A 68 7.63 -8.36 -14.78
C TYR A 68 7.86 -8.45 -16.29
N TYR A 69 8.20 -7.33 -16.92
CA TYR A 69 8.65 -7.28 -18.30
C TYR A 69 10.11 -6.83 -18.35
N TYR A 70 11.02 -7.73 -18.69
CA TYR A 70 12.45 -7.45 -18.75
C TYR A 70 12.95 -7.50 -20.19
N ALA A 71 13.63 -6.45 -20.63
CA ALA A 71 14.22 -6.37 -21.95
C ALA A 71 15.73 -6.56 -21.89
N SER A 72 16.29 -7.26 -22.89
CA SER A 72 17.74 -7.24 -23.15
C SER A 72 18.19 -5.92 -23.82
N GLY A 73 17.29 -5.27 -24.58
CA GLY A 73 17.48 -3.93 -25.11
C GLY A 73 16.97 -2.84 -24.15
N GLY A 74 16.62 -1.69 -24.70
CA GLY A 74 16.06 -0.56 -23.95
C GLY A 74 14.55 -0.68 -23.71
N ALA A 75 14.02 0.11 -22.77
CA ALA A 75 12.59 0.37 -22.63
C ALA A 75 12.33 1.87 -22.82
N VAL A 76 11.40 2.24 -23.72
CA VAL A 76 11.09 3.65 -24.00
C VAL A 76 9.59 3.88 -24.09
N ALA A 77 9.13 4.96 -23.45
CA ALA A 77 7.77 5.46 -23.57
C ALA A 77 7.72 6.63 -24.58
N TYR A 78 6.77 6.57 -25.52
CA TYR A 78 6.66 7.57 -26.60
C TYR A 78 5.87 8.83 -26.19
N GLU A 79 5.05 8.75 -25.14
CA GLU A 79 4.25 9.84 -24.59
C GLU A 79 4.31 9.78 -23.05
N ILE A 80 3.71 10.75 -22.34
CA ILE A 80 3.35 10.57 -20.92
C ILE A 80 2.29 9.47 -20.90
N GLY A 81 2.74 8.21 -20.90
CA GLY A 81 1.87 7.04 -20.94
C GLY A 81 0.96 6.99 -19.72
N GLY A 82 -0.07 6.16 -19.76
CA GLY A 82 -1.03 6.00 -18.66
C GLY A 82 -0.45 5.46 -17.35
N GLY A 83 0.86 5.17 -17.32
CA GLY A 83 1.56 4.58 -16.19
C GLY A 83 1.24 3.09 -15.99
N PHE A 84 1.77 2.54 -14.91
CA PHE A 84 1.54 1.16 -14.49
C PHE A 84 0.98 1.13 -13.07
N LYS A 85 0.33 0.02 -12.72
CA LYS A 85 -0.03 -0.28 -11.35
C LYS A 85 0.07 -1.78 -11.09
N SER A 86 0.42 -2.11 -9.86
CA SER A 86 0.22 -3.43 -9.30
C SER A 86 -0.25 -3.27 -7.86
N ARG A 87 -1.21 -4.08 -7.43
CA ARG A 87 -1.57 -4.18 -6.01
C ARG A 87 -0.41 -4.70 -5.14
N TYR A 88 0.54 -5.43 -5.73
CA TYR A 88 1.72 -5.89 -5.01
C TYR A 88 2.69 -4.75 -4.69
N HIS A 89 2.60 -3.59 -5.36
CA HIS A 89 3.34 -2.39 -4.94
C HIS A 89 2.93 -1.90 -3.56
N CYS A 90 1.67 -2.11 -3.16
CA CYS A 90 1.19 -1.69 -1.84
C CYS A 90 1.91 -2.48 -0.73
N ILE A 91 1.99 -3.81 -0.87
CA ILE A 91 2.62 -4.68 0.13
C ILE A 91 4.15 -4.58 0.11
N ASP A 92 4.77 -4.46 -1.08
CA ASP A 92 6.21 -4.24 -1.22
C ASP A 92 6.63 -2.88 -0.64
N SER A 93 5.85 -1.81 -0.88
CA SER A 93 6.13 -0.49 -0.28
C SER A 93 6.03 -0.50 1.24
N TYR A 94 5.04 -1.21 1.78
CA TYR A 94 4.92 -1.44 3.22
C TYR A 94 6.13 -2.19 3.77
N ASP A 95 6.51 -3.31 3.14
CA ASP A 95 7.61 -4.14 3.59
C ASP A 95 8.94 -3.36 3.58
N ARG A 96 9.21 -2.57 2.53
CA ARG A 96 10.39 -1.70 2.48
C ARG A 96 10.39 -0.64 3.59
N ALA A 97 9.23 -0.04 3.88
CA ALA A 97 9.12 0.95 4.95
C ALA A 97 9.43 0.35 6.34
N ILE A 98 8.98 -0.89 6.60
CA ILE A 98 9.32 -1.60 7.84
C ILE A 98 10.79 -1.99 7.88
N ASP A 99 11.37 -2.42 6.77
CA ASP A 99 12.80 -2.74 6.70
C ASP A 99 13.68 -1.52 6.99
N ASP A 100 13.32 -0.36 6.46
CA ASP A 100 13.99 0.91 6.76
C ASP A 100 13.88 1.26 8.26
N ILE A 101 12.70 1.08 8.85
CA ILE A 101 12.48 1.28 10.30
C ILE A 101 13.37 0.33 11.11
N VAL A 102 13.44 -0.95 10.73
CA VAL A 102 14.29 -1.94 11.37
C VAL A 102 15.77 -1.58 11.22
N ALA A 103 16.21 -1.16 10.03
CA ALA A 103 17.58 -0.72 9.79
C ALA A 103 17.96 0.49 10.66
N LEU A 104 17.09 1.50 10.72
CA LEU A 104 17.28 2.69 11.56
C LEU A 104 17.31 2.32 13.05
N SER A 105 16.47 1.40 13.50
CA SER A 105 16.44 0.95 14.91
C SER A 105 17.74 0.27 15.36
N LYS A 106 18.57 -0.20 14.41
CA LYS A 106 19.87 -0.83 14.67
C LYS A 106 21.03 0.16 14.67
N MET A 107 20.80 1.42 14.30
CA MET A 107 21.84 2.44 14.35
C MET A 107 22.39 2.61 15.76
N ASN A 108 23.71 2.71 15.85
CA ASN A 108 24.42 3.04 17.09
C ASN A 108 24.31 4.54 17.32
N VAL A 109 23.51 4.92 18.31
CA VAL A 109 23.28 6.31 18.74
C VAL A 109 23.47 6.39 20.25
N GLU A 110 23.71 7.60 20.78
CA GLU A 110 23.78 7.78 22.24
C GLU A 110 22.45 7.38 22.90
N GLU A 111 22.48 6.88 24.12
CA GLU A 111 21.27 6.40 24.80
C GLU A 111 20.17 7.48 24.91
N LYS A 112 20.57 8.74 25.12
CA LYS A 112 19.63 9.87 25.17
C LYS A 112 18.87 10.03 23.84
N ASP A 113 19.51 9.73 22.72
CA ASP A 113 18.96 9.87 21.37
C ASP A 113 18.21 8.58 20.95
N LYS A 114 18.54 7.44 21.57
CA LYS A 114 17.89 6.15 21.30
C LYS A 114 16.40 6.19 21.61
N HIS A 115 16.02 6.80 22.72
CA HIS A 115 14.60 6.95 23.09
C HIS A 115 13.83 7.86 22.13
N LEU A 116 14.45 8.94 21.65
CA LEU A 116 13.84 9.81 20.65
C LEU A 116 13.67 9.07 19.32
N LEU A 117 14.72 8.39 18.86
CA LEU A 117 14.69 7.58 17.65
C LEU A 117 13.56 6.55 17.71
N ASN A 118 13.48 5.76 18.78
CA ASN A 118 12.45 4.73 18.92
C ASN A 118 11.03 5.29 18.96
N LYS A 119 10.81 6.48 19.56
CA LYS A 119 9.50 7.15 19.51
C LYS A 119 9.11 7.50 18.07
N LEU A 120 10.03 8.06 17.30
CA LEU A 120 9.79 8.42 15.90
C LEU A 120 9.50 7.17 15.07
N LEU A 121 10.32 6.13 15.22
CA LEU A 121 10.13 4.84 14.55
C LEU A 121 8.79 4.19 14.91
N PHE A 122 8.37 4.23 16.17
CA PHE A 122 7.07 3.72 16.62
C PHE A 122 5.90 4.41 15.90
N ALA A 123 5.97 5.73 15.73
CA ALA A 123 4.97 6.45 14.95
C ALA A 123 5.03 6.09 13.45
N SER A 124 6.24 5.90 12.90
CA SER A 124 6.46 5.51 11.50
C SER A 124 5.86 4.14 11.17
N VAL A 125 5.83 3.18 12.11
CA VAL A 125 5.15 1.88 11.89
C VAL A 125 3.66 2.08 11.60
N TYR A 126 2.97 2.95 12.36
CA TYR A 126 1.57 3.29 12.06
C TYR A 126 1.40 4.03 10.75
N SER A 127 2.36 4.88 10.37
CA SER A 127 2.35 5.56 9.06
C SER A 127 2.47 4.58 7.90
N ALA A 128 3.34 3.56 8.02
CA ALA A 128 3.46 2.50 7.01
C ALA A 128 2.15 1.71 6.87
N MET A 129 1.53 1.33 7.99
CA MET A 129 0.23 0.66 8.00
C MET A 129 -0.88 1.52 7.39
N GLU A 130 -0.92 2.81 7.71
CA GLU A 130 -1.93 3.73 7.15
C GLU A 130 -1.78 3.91 5.65
N ALA A 131 -0.55 4.09 5.16
CA ALA A 131 -0.28 4.16 3.73
C ALA A 131 -0.76 2.89 3.03
N PHE A 132 -0.44 1.71 3.58
CA PHE A 132 -0.94 0.44 3.05
C PHE A 132 -2.48 0.37 2.97
N LEU A 133 -3.18 0.73 4.06
CA LEU A 133 -4.64 0.71 4.11
C LEU A 133 -5.27 1.68 3.10
N GLN A 134 -4.73 2.89 3.00
CA GLN A 134 -5.18 3.91 2.05
C GLN A 134 -4.96 3.46 0.61
N ASP A 135 -3.76 2.97 0.29
CA ASP A 135 -3.38 2.55 -1.06
C ASP A 135 -4.19 1.34 -1.51
N MET A 136 -4.42 0.35 -0.64
CA MET A 136 -5.28 -0.80 -0.92
C MET A 136 -6.74 -0.38 -1.14
N CYS A 137 -7.27 0.49 -0.27
CA CYS A 137 -8.62 1.04 -0.44
C CYS A 137 -8.74 1.76 -1.80
N GLY A 138 -7.79 2.65 -2.10
CA GLY A 138 -7.68 3.37 -3.36
C GLY A 138 -7.63 2.44 -4.57
N HIS A 139 -6.75 1.44 -4.53
CA HIS A 139 -6.55 0.49 -5.61
C HIS A 139 -7.86 -0.22 -5.97
N TYR A 140 -8.51 -0.87 -5.00
CA TYR A 140 -9.68 -1.71 -5.25
C TYR A 140 -10.94 -0.89 -5.54
N VAL A 141 -11.13 0.24 -4.85
CA VAL A 141 -12.26 1.14 -5.13
C VAL A 141 -12.16 1.71 -6.53
N MET A 142 -11.00 2.23 -6.92
CA MET A 142 -10.86 2.90 -8.22
C MET A 142 -10.86 1.93 -9.40
N LYS A 143 -10.45 0.66 -9.19
CA LYS A 143 -10.42 -0.38 -10.21
C LYS A 143 -11.79 -0.97 -10.56
N SER A 144 -12.77 -0.93 -9.63
CA SER A 144 -14.03 -1.67 -9.79
C SER A 144 -15.26 -0.81 -9.53
N GLN A 145 -16.15 -0.70 -10.52
CA GLN A 145 -17.44 -0.02 -10.38
C GLN A 145 -18.27 -0.54 -9.20
N LYS A 146 -18.25 -1.86 -8.97
CA LYS A 146 -18.93 -2.50 -7.83
C LYS A 146 -18.37 -1.98 -6.50
N HIS A 147 -17.05 -1.86 -6.37
CA HIS A 147 -16.44 -1.34 -5.14
C HIS A 147 -16.67 0.16 -4.98
N LYS A 148 -16.67 0.97 -6.06
CA LYS A 148 -17.10 2.38 -6.00
C LYS A 148 -18.49 2.54 -5.42
N GLU A 149 -19.45 1.79 -5.95
CA GLU A 149 -20.84 1.87 -5.48
C GLU A 149 -20.99 1.46 -4.01
N ARG A 150 -20.28 0.42 -3.58
CA ARG A 150 -20.30 0.00 -2.18
C ARG A 150 -19.59 1.01 -1.28
N TYR A 151 -18.46 1.57 -1.71
CA TYR A 151 -17.74 2.60 -0.97
C TYR A 151 -18.63 3.82 -0.72
N LEU A 152 -19.34 4.32 -1.74
CA LEU A 152 -20.28 5.44 -1.61
C LEU A 152 -21.39 5.18 -0.58
N LYS A 153 -21.84 3.94 -0.45
CA LYS A 153 -22.90 3.55 0.50
C LYS A 153 -22.40 3.42 1.94
N ASN A 154 -21.11 3.14 2.13
CA ASN A 154 -20.55 2.86 3.45
C ASN A 154 -19.74 4.03 4.02
N HIS A 155 -19.14 4.87 3.18
CA HIS A 155 -18.37 6.03 3.63
C HIS A 155 -19.27 7.11 4.22
N GLU A 156 -19.02 7.52 5.47
CA GLU A 156 -19.93 8.35 6.27
C GLU A 156 -20.35 9.66 5.61
N ASN A 157 -19.38 10.38 5.04
CA ASN A 157 -19.62 11.68 4.43
C ASN A 157 -20.25 11.57 3.03
N LEU A 158 -20.12 10.42 2.36
CA LEU A 158 -20.61 10.25 0.98
C LEU A 158 -22.00 9.61 0.97
N LYS A 159 -22.28 8.68 1.89
CA LYS A 159 -23.58 8.00 1.99
C LYS A 159 -24.74 8.95 2.31
N SER A 160 -24.44 10.07 2.96
CA SER A 160 -25.41 11.07 3.39
C SER A 160 -25.62 12.20 2.39
N GLU A 161 -24.81 12.27 1.33
CA GLU A 161 -24.90 13.33 0.33
C GLU A 161 -26.16 13.18 -0.53
N LYS A 162 -26.89 14.29 -0.71
CA LYS A 162 -28.05 14.38 -1.58
C LYS A 162 -27.70 15.19 -2.82
N ILE A 163 -28.08 14.69 -3.99
CA ILE A 163 -27.94 15.39 -5.27
C ILE A 163 -29.31 15.56 -5.92
N LEU A 164 -29.55 16.70 -6.56
CA LEU A 164 -30.75 16.87 -7.38
C LEU A 164 -30.56 16.13 -8.71
N LEU A 165 -31.62 15.52 -9.23
CA LEU A 165 -31.55 14.82 -10.51
C LEU A 165 -31.11 15.75 -11.67
N SER A 166 -31.47 17.04 -11.59
CA SER A 166 -31.04 18.07 -12.54
C SER A 166 -29.53 18.33 -12.55
N GLU A 167 -28.79 17.93 -11.51
CA GLU A 167 -27.35 18.16 -11.38
C GLU A 167 -26.50 16.95 -11.80
N ILE A 168 -27.15 15.84 -12.17
CA ILE A 168 -26.46 14.55 -12.35
C ILE A 168 -25.34 14.60 -13.39
N TYR A 169 -25.56 15.27 -14.52
CA TYR A 169 -24.55 15.39 -15.58
C TYR A 169 -23.36 16.27 -15.18
N ALA A 170 -23.53 17.19 -14.23
CA ALA A 170 -22.43 17.99 -13.71
C ALA A 170 -21.63 17.23 -12.63
N LYS A 171 -22.29 16.35 -11.87
CA LYS A 171 -21.68 15.62 -10.75
C LYS A 171 -20.97 14.33 -11.17
N LEU A 172 -21.52 13.59 -12.13
CA LEU A 172 -20.96 12.30 -12.58
C LEU A 172 -19.48 12.40 -13.00
N PRO A 173 -19.03 13.39 -13.79
CA PRO A 173 -17.62 13.52 -14.17
C PRO A 173 -16.68 13.79 -12.98
N GLN A 174 -17.21 14.32 -11.87
CA GLN A 174 -16.42 14.65 -10.67
C GLN A 174 -16.43 13.52 -9.63
N LEU A 175 -17.20 12.45 -9.86
CA LEU A 175 -17.43 11.41 -8.86
C LEU A 175 -16.14 10.68 -8.48
N ASP A 176 -15.32 10.30 -9.46
CA ASP A 176 -14.05 9.62 -9.23
C ASP A 176 -13.06 10.51 -8.45
N PHE A 177 -13.00 11.79 -8.78
CA PHE A 177 -12.20 12.77 -8.03
C PHE A 177 -12.69 12.86 -6.57
N LYS A 178 -14.01 12.90 -6.38
CA LYS A 178 -14.61 12.99 -5.04
C LYS A 178 -14.36 11.73 -4.21
N ILE A 179 -14.49 10.55 -4.80
CA ILE A 179 -14.17 9.26 -4.16
C ILE A 179 -12.71 9.25 -3.76
N LYS A 180 -11.80 9.57 -4.68
CA LYS A 180 -10.37 9.62 -4.40
C LYS A 180 -10.05 10.61 -3.27
N ASN A 181 -10.60 11.81 -3.32
CA ASN A 181 -10.42 12.78 -2.25
C ASN A 181 -10.96 12.28 -0.90
N ALA A 182 -12.08 11.55 -0.86
CA ALA A 182 -12.58 10.95 0.37
C ALA A 182 -11.63 9.86 0.90
N ILE A 183 -11.10 9.01 0.02
CA ILE A 183 -10.10 7.99 0.37
C ILE A 183 -8.86 8.64 0.97
N ASP A 184 -8.33 9.68 0.33
CA ASP A 184 -7.09 10.37 0.73
C ASP A 184 -7.22 11.16 2.05
N ASN A 185 -8.43 11.57 2.42
CA ASN A 185 -8.70 12.30 3.65
C ASN A 185 -9.26 11.41 4.77
N THR A 186 -9.39 10.11 4.54
CA THR A 186 -9.80 9.16 5.57
C THR A 186 -8.64 8.84 6.50
N VAL A 187 -8.88 8.82 7.81
CA VAL A 187 -7.86 8.55 8.83
C VAL A 187 -7.87 7.05 9.18
N TYR A 188 -7.02 6.27 8.52
CA TYR A 188 -7.05 4.79 8.62
C TYR A 188 -6.32 4.26 9.85
N HIS A 189 -5.26 4.93 10.32
CA HIS A 189 -4.43 4.42 11.43
C HIS A 189 -5.19 4.21 12.74
N ARG A 190 -6.36 4.82 12.89
CA ARG A 190 -7.20 4.67 14.09
C ARG A 190 -7.88 3.32 14.19
N LEU A 191 -7.97 2.56 13.10
CA LEU A 191 -8.65 1.26 13.03
C LEU A 191 -10.03 1.29 13.72
N SER A 192 -10.74 2.40 13.57
CA SER A 192 -11.99 2.64 14.29
C SER A 192 -13.11 1.74 13.76
N GLU A 193 -14.24 1.69 14.47
CA GLU A 193 -15.39 0.88 14.06
C GLU A 193 -15.92 1.34 12.68
N GLU A 194 -15.83 2.63 12.39
CA GLU A 194 -16.18 3.21 11.10
C GLU A 194 -15.27 2.71 9.98
N ILE A 195 -13.95 2.60 10.21
CA ILE A 195 -13.00 2.06 9.23
C ILE A 195 -13.26 0.57 8.99
N GLN A 196 -13.50 -0.20 10.06
CA GLN A 196 -13.83 -1.62 9.92
C GLN A 196 -15.13 -1.82 9.12
N SER A 197 -16.17 -1.07 9.47
CA SER A 197 -17.46 -1.10 8.77
C SER A 197 -17.32 -0.67 7.31
N LEU A 198 -16.42 0.28 7.03
CA LEU A 198 -16.12 0.71 5.67
C LEU A 198 -15.50 -0.42 4.83
N PHE A 199 -14.50 -1.13 5.36
CA PHE A 199 -13.85 -2.25 4.65
C PHE A 199 -14.79 -3.44 4.50
N GLU A 200 -15.51 -3.80 5.55
CA GLU A 200 -16.52 -4.86 5.52
C GLU A 200 -17.63 -4.54 4.50
N GLY A 201 -18.20 -3.34 4.56
CA GLY A 201 -19.27 -2.94 3.64
C GLY A 201 -18.83 -2.75 2.18
N THR A 202 -17.57 -2.36 1.96
CA THR A 202 -17.03 -2.09 0.62
C THR A 202 -16.50 -3.35 -0.06
N PHE A 203 -15.72 -4.13 0.67
CA PHE A 203 -14.96 -5.27 0.14
C PHE A 203 -15.49 -6.62 0.64
N GLY A 204 -16.21 -6.65 1.77
CA GLY A 204 -16.53 -7.90 2.47
C GLY A 204 -15.33 -8.46 3.23
N ILE A 205 -14.41 -7.59 3.65
CA ILE A 205 -13.19 -7.96 4.37
C ILE A 205 -13.34 -7.54 5.83
N THR A 206 -13.32 -8.52 6.71
CA THR A 206 -13.25 -8.32 8.15
C THR A 206 -11.79 -8.16 8.56
N PHE A 207 -11.51 -7.20 9.45
CA PHE A 207 -10.15 -6.99 9.94
C PHE A 207 -9.67 -8.18 10.79
N PRO A 208 -8.41 -8.63 10.61
CA PRO A 208 -7.79 -9.59 11.52
C PRO A 208 -7.66 -8.97 12.92
N ASN A 209 -7.28 -9.76 13.93
CA ASN A 209 -7.16 -9.26 15.30
C ASN A 209 -6.19 -8.07 15.37
N TYR A 210 -6.69 -6.90 15.76
CA TYR A 210 -5.93 -5.65 15.86
C TYR A 210 -5.94 -5.09 17.29
N GLN A 211 -6.34 -5.87 18.31
CA GLN A 211 -6.50 -5.37 19.67
C GLN A 211 -5.19 -4.77 20.22
N TYR A 212 -4.04 -5.41 19.98
CA TYR A 212 -2.74 -4.86 20.38
C TYR A 212 -2.49 -3.49 19.74
N LEU A 213 -2.76 -3.33 18.44
CA LEU A 213 -2.58 -2.08 17.70
C LEU A 213 -3.51 -0.99 18.25
N LYS A 214 -4.73 -1.36 18.63
CA LYS A 214 -5.70 -0.46 19.28
C LYS A 214 -5.20 -0.01 20.66
N ASP A 215 -4.66 -0.93 21.46
CA ASP A 215 -4.15 -0.64 22.81
C ASP A 215 -2.92 0.28 22.78
N LYS A 216 -2.15 0.25 21.69
CA LYS A 216 -0.97 1.10 21.47
C LYS A 216 -1.28 2.42 20.74
N LEU A 217 -2.51 2.61 20.26
CA LEU A 217 -2.89 3.78 19.47
C LEU A 217 -2.74 5.09 20.25
N GLU A 218 -3.10 5.10 21.54
CA GLU A 218 -2.96 6.30 22.38
C GLU A 218 -1.48 6.69 22.58
N ILE A 219 -0.58 5.72 22.70
CA ILE A 219 0.87 5.97 22.76
C ILE A 219 1.33 6.65 21.47
N ARG A 220 0.87 6.16 20.30
CA ARG A 220 1.15 6.81 19.01
C ARG A 220 0.58 8.22 18.95
N HIS A 221 -0.66 8.45 19.39
CA HIS A 221 -1.26 9.79 19.43
C HIS A 221 -0.45 10.75 20.30
N ASP A 222 -0.01 10.30 21.47
CA ASP A 222 0.80 11.09 22.38
C ASP A 222 2.18 11.38 21.78
N ILE A 223 2.82 10.41 21.12
CA ILE A 223 4.10 10.62 20.40
C ILE A 223 3.95 11.74 19.36
N VAL A 224 2.94 11.67 18.50
CA VAL A 224 2.79 12.59 17.36
C VAL A 224 2.28 13.97 17.80
N HIS A 225 1.30 14.05 18.70
CA HIS A 225 0.61 15.31 19.02
C HIS A 225 1.08 15.95 20.33
N ARG A 226 1.73 15.18 21.22
CA ARG A 226 2.15 15.62 22.56
C ARG A 226 3.61 15.31 22.86
N ASN A 227 4.43 15.03 21.82
CA ASN A 227 5.86 14.71 21.93
C ASN A 227 6.17 13.51 22.86
N GLY A 228 5.22 12.58 22.97
CA GLY A 228 5.29 11.40 23.83
C GLY A 228 4.85 11.64 25.26
N ILE A 229 4.28 12.79 25.58
CA ILE A 229 3.69 13.05 26.90
C ILE A 229 2.20 12.68 26.86
N SER A 230 1.73 11.95 27.86
CA SER A 230 0.33 11.57 27.98
C SER A 230 -0.61 12.77 28.05
N ASN A 231 -1.87 12.59 27.64
CA ASN A 231 -2.87 13.67 27.64
C ASN A 231 -3.07 14.34 29.00
N ASP A 232 -3.01 13.55 30.08
CA ASP A 232 -3.10 14.02 31.47
C ASP A 232 -1.76 14.57 32.02
N LYS A 233 -0.69 14.56 31.22
CA LYS A 233 0.67 14.96 31.55
C LYS A 233 1.33 14.17 32.69
N SER A 234 0.82 12.97 32.99
CA SER A 234 1.36 12.12 34.06
C SER A 234 2.55 11.27 33.63
N THR A 235 2.67 10.96 32.33
CA THR A 235 3.61 9.97 31.82
C THR A 235 4.36 10.49 30.60
N LEU A 236 5.67 10.29 30.57
CA LEU A 236 6.48 10.38 29.34
C LEU A 236 6.68 8.97 28.81
N HIS A 237 6.17 8.69 27.60
CA HIS A 237 6.34 7.41 26.94
C HIS A 237 7.80 7.20 26.56
N ILE A 238 8.42 6.16 27.13
CA ILE A 238 9.75 5.69 26.79
C ILE A 238 9.59 4.40 25.99
N ILE A 239 10.04 4.40 24.74
CA ILE A 239 9.91 3.26 23.84
C ILE A 239 11.25 2.53 23.76
N SER A 240 11.25 1.29 24.24
CA SER A 240 12.37 0.36 24.07
C SER A 240 12.37 -0.28 22.68
N ASN A 241 13.52 -0.82 22.25
CA ASN A 241 13.58 -1.63 21.02
C ASN A 241 12.62 -2.82 21.09
N THR A 242 12.46 -3.45 22.26
CA THR A 242 11.53 -4.56 22.45
C THR A 242 10.10 -4.15 22.13
N GLN A 243 9.62 -3.03 22.69
CA GLN A 243 8.28 -2.51 22.40
C GLN A 243 8.10 -2.11 20.94
N LEU A 244 9.14 -1.55 20.31
CA LEU A 244 9.12 -1.24 18.88
C LEU A 244 8.98 -2.51 18.03
N TYR A 245 9.77 -3.54 18.33
CA TYR A 245 9.74 -4.79 17.59
C TYR A 245 8.45 -5.58 17.80
N GLU A 246 7.89 -5.55 19.02
CA GLU A 246 6.56 -6.11 19.28
C GLU A 246 5.48 -5.40 18.46
N LEU A 247 5.53 -4.06 18.34
CA LEU A 247 4.61 -3.33 17.48
C LEU A 247 4.77 -3.73 16.02
N ILE A 248 6.01 -3.82 15.52
CA ILE A 248 6.28 -4.22 14.13
C ILE A 248 5.70 -5.61 13.86
N GLU A 249 5.92 -6.58 14.75
CA GLU A 249 5.40 -7.94 14.60
C GLU A 249 3.86 -7.96 14.47
N HIS A 250 3.15 -7.28 15.37
CA HIS A 250 1.69 -7.26 15.33
C HIS A 250 1.14 -6.48 14.12
N VAL A 251 1.83 -5.44 13.66
CA VAL A 251 1.42 -4.68 12.47
C VAL A 251 1.72 -5.47 11.20
N ASP A 252 2.84 -6.19 11.12
CA ASP A 252 3.16 -7.11 10.01
C ASP A 252 2.10 -8.20 9.90
N GLU A 253 1.78 -8.87 11.01
CA GLU A 253 0.74 -9.90 11.03
C GLU A 253 -0.60 -9.35 10.56
N PHE A 254 -0.99 -8.17 11.05
CA PHE A 254 -2.22 -7.49 10.64
C PHE A 254 -2.22 -7.17 9.13
N VAL A 255 -1.16 -6.54 8.62
CA VAL A 255 -1.06 -6.09 7.22
C VAL A 255 -0.99 -7.27 6.26
N HIS A 256 -0.15 -8.28 6.52
CA HIS A 256 -0.04 -9.46 5.65
C HIS A 256 -1.33 -10.29 5.66
N SER A 257 -1.96 -10.50 6.83
CA SER A 257 -3.26 -11.20 6.91
C SER A 257 -4.35 -10.44 6.16
N LEU A 258 -4.37 -9.11 6.26
CA LEU A 258 -5.33 -8.29 5.54
C LEU A 258 -5.08 -8.33 4.03
N PHE A 259 -3.81 -8.32 3.59
CA PHE A 259 -3.46 -8.47 2.18
C PHE A 259 -3.92 -9.82 1.62
N ASP A 260 -3.81 -10.90 2.38
CA ASP A 260 -4.35 -12.21 1.98
C ASP A 260 -5.87 -12.21 1.77
N GLU A 261 -6.64 -11.44 2.54
CA GLU A 261 -8.07 -11.26 2.29
C GLU A 261 -8.34 -10.48 1.00
N PHE A 262 -7.51 -9.49 0.67
CA PHE A 262 -7.59 -8.77 -0.61
C PHE A 262 -7.24 -9.65 -1.81
N GLU A 263 -6.30 -10.59 -1.67
CA GLU A 263 -5.95 -11.52 -2.75
C GLU A 263 -7.13 -12.41 -3.15
N LYS A 264 -8.03 -12.75 -2.22
CA LYS A 264 -9.24 -13.55 -2.49
C LYS A 264 -10.29 -12.83 -3.34
N LEU A 265 -10.15 -11.53 -3.56
CA LEU A 265 -11.06 -10.74 -4.38
C LEU A 265 -10.76 -10.82 -5.88
N ASN A 266 -9.60 -11.38 -6.26
CA ASN A 266 -9.12 -11.50 -7.64
C ASN A 266 -9.30 -12.93 -8.16
#